data_AF-A0A0G1YZ37-F1
#
_entry.id   AF-A0A0G1YZ37-F1
#
_cell.length_a   1.000
_cell.length_b   1.000
_cell.length_c   1.000
_cell.angle_alpha   90.00
_cell.angle_beta   90.00
_cell.angle_gamma   90.00
#
_symmetry.space_group_name_H-M   'P 1'
#
loop_
_entity.id
_entity.type
_entity.pdbx_description
1 polymer ?
#
loop_
_entity_poly.entity_id
_entity_poly.type
_entity_poly.pdbx_seq_one_letter_code
_entity_poly.pdbx_strand_id
1 'polypeptide(L)'
;MILNIAQYVAVKEKIPVGVFSLEMSKEEVVDRLLVAQADIDAWKLKTGKLTDDDFTKLSEAMGELAEAPIYIDDTPGLNILEMRTKARRLQVEHDVKLLIVDYLQLADSGRKYDNRVQEVSIISQSLKNLARELRLPLLACSQLSRAVESRGTRVPELSDLRESGSIEQDADVVMFLYREEGDQTAWGEQIPTKLRIAKHRNGPLGEVDLIFRGDRIRFYGVEHKREEATAK
;
A
#
# COMPACT_ATOMS: atom_id res chain seq x y z
N MET A 1 -3.53 -3.31 1.13
CA MET A 1 -2.85 -2.68 2.28
C MET A 1 -2.76 -1.17 2.10
N ILE A 2 -2.00 -0.66 1.12
CA ILE A 2 -1.80 0.80 0.96
C ILE A 2 -3.10 1.61 0.87
N LEU A 3 -4.13 1.09 0.20
CA LEU A 3 -5.42 1.76 0.12
C LEU A 3 -6.15 1.78 1.46
N ASN A 4 -5.99 0.76 2.32
CA ASN A 4 -6.55 0.81 3.68
C ASN A 4 -5.79 1.81 4.57
N ILE A 5 -4.48 1.96 4.36
CA ILE A 5 -3.70 3.03 5.02
C ILE A 5 -4.19 4.40 4.56
N ALA A 6 -4.31 4.62 3.24
CA ALA A 6 -4.81 5.86 2.66
C ALA A 6 -6.20 6.20 3.19
N GLN A 7 -7.11 5.22 3.18
CA GLN A 7 -8.46 5.33 3.70
C GLN A 7 -8.46 5.70 5.19
N TYR A 8 -7.70 5.00 6.03
CA TYR A 8 -7.65 5.30 7.45
C TYR A 8 -7.16 6.73 7.69
N VAL A 9 -6.06 7.13 7.06
CA VAL A 9 -5.45 8.46 7.20
C VAL A 9 -6.41 9.56 6.70
N ALA A 10 -7.07 9.37 5.57
CA ALA A 10 -7.94 10.40 5.01
C ALA A 10 -9.35 10.42 5.62
N VAL A 11 -9.95 9.27 5.91
CA VAL A 11 -11.33 9.20 6.43
C VAL A 11 -11.35 9.43 7.93
N LYS A 12 -10.48 8.77 8.70
CA LYS A 12 -10.46 8.83 10.18
C LYS A 12 -9.64 10.02 10.69
N GLU A 13 -8.40 10.17 10.21
CA GLU A 13 -7.52 11.25 10.68
C GLU A 13 -7.75 12.58 9.94
N LYS A 14 -8.52 12.57 8.85
CA LYS A 14 -8.78 13.75 8.00
C LYS A 14 -7.51 14.43 7.48
N ILE A 15 -6.47 13.63 7.26
CA ILE A 15 -5.18 14.09 6.74
C ILE A 15 -5.15 13.91 5.22
N PRO A 16 -4.82 14.96 4.43
CA PRO A 16 -4.73 14.86 2.97
C PRO A 16 -3.69 13.87 2.45
N VAL A 17 -4.12 12.96 1.56
CA VAL A 17 -3.31 11.88 0.96
C VAL A 17 -3.30 11.99 -0.56
N GLY A 18 -2.12 11.98 -1.17
CA GLY A 18 -1.95 11.83 -2.62
C GLY A 18 -1.62 10.38 -2.99
N VAL A 19 -2.30 9.85 -4.00
CA VAL A 19 -2.12 8.48 -4.50
C VAL A 19 -1.80 8.52 -5.98
N PHE A 20 -0.60 8.09 -6.35
CA PHE A 20 -0.21 7.83 -7.73
C PHE A 20 -0.43 6.34 -8.04
N SER A 21 -1.47 6.05 -8.80
CA SER A 21 -1.83 4.69 -9.21
C SER A 21 -1.33 4.44 -10.63
N LEU A 22 -0.26 3.66 -10.76
CA LEU A 22 0.40 3.39 -12.04
C LEU A 22 -0.13 2.11 -12.70
N GLU A 23 -0.78 1.24 -11.94
CA GLU A 23 -1.35 -0.02 -12.43
C GLU A 23 -2.87 0.02 -12.58
N MET A 24 -3.57 0.59 -11.59
CA MET A 24 -5.03 0.60 -11.53
C MET A 24 -5.60 1.95 -11.96
N SER A 25 -6.78 1.94 -12.58
CA SER A 25 -7.51 3.18 -12.86
C SER A 25 -8.04 3.83 -11.57
N LYS A 26 -8.37 5.12 -11.65
CA LYS A 26 -8.99 5.84 -10.54
C LYS A 26 -10.29 5.17 -10.09
N GLU A 27 -11.11 4.68 -11.02
CA GLU A 27 -12.35 3.96 -10.73
C GLU A 27 -12.08 2.68 -9.94
N GLU A 28 -11.10 1.88 -10.35
CA GLU A 28 -10.73 0.65 -9.63
C GLU A 28 -10.24 0.94 -8.20
N VAL A 29 -9.49 2.03 -8.02
CA VAL A 29 -9.06 2.47 -6.69
C VAL A 29 -10.26 2.88 -5.84
N VAL A 30 -11.19 3.67 -6.39
CA VAL A 30 -12.40 4.12 -5.69
C VAL A 30 -13.32 2.95 -5.34
N ASP A 31 -13.53 2.00 -6.23
CA ASP A 31 -14.32 0.79 -5.96
C ASP A 31 -13.75 0.02 -4.77
N ARG A 32 -12.42 -0.16 -4.72
CA ARG A 32 -11.75 -0.83 -3.59
C ARG A 32 -11.91 -0.06 -2.28
N LEU A 33 -11.84 1.27 -2.32
CA LEU A 33 -12.08 2.12 -1.15
C LEU A 33 -13.53 2.00 -0.67
N LEU A 34 -14.51 2.00 -1.59
CA LEU A 34 -15.93 1.84 -1.27
C LEU A 34 -16.21 0.48 -0.63
N VAL A 35 -15.73 -0.61 -1.23
CA VAL A 35 -15.88 -1.97 -0.68
C VAL A 35 -15.32 -2.04 0.74
N ALA A 36 -14.10 -1.53 0.95
CA ALA A 36 -13.45 -1.56 2.26
C ALA A 36 -14.16 -0.66 3.30
N GLN A 37 -14.71 0.48 2.87
CA GLN A 37 -15.41 1.43 3.74
C GLN A 37 -16.80 0.95 4.13
N ALA A 38 -17.57 0.44 3.16
CA ALA A 38 -18.93 -0.06 3.34
C ALA A 38 -18.98 -1.45 4.00
N ASP A 39 -17.84 -2.15 4.05
CA ASP A 39 -17.74 -3.52 4.56
C ASP A 39 -18.71 -4.50 3.87
N ILE A 40 -18.80 -4.38 2.53
CA ILE A 40 -19.63 -5.24 1.68
C ILE A 40 -18.76 -6.20 0.84
N ASP A 41 -19.38 -7.23 0.30
CA ASP A 41 -18.71 -8.17 -0.61
C ASP A 41 -18.35 -7.48 -1.95
N ALA A 42 -17.07 -7.49 -2.29
CA ALA A 42 -16.54 -6.95 -3.55
C ALA A 42 -17.23 -7.54 -4.79
N TRP A 43 -17.62 -8.82 -4.76
CA TRP A 43 -18.31 -9.47 -5.86
C TRP A 43 -19.74 -8.95 -6.03
N LYS A 44 -20.42 -8.59 -4.94
CA LYS A 44 -21.74 -7.98 -5.02
C LYS A 44 -21.69 -6.62 -5.69
N LEU A 45 -20.69 -5.79 -5.34
CA LEU A 45 -20.47 -4.51 -6.01
C LEU A 45 -20.21 -4.72 -7.52
N LYS A 46 -19.29 -5.64 -7.85
CA LYS A 46 -18.92 -5.94 -9.24
C LYS A 46 -20.08 -6.49 -10.08
N THR A 47 -20.97 -7.27 -9.48
CA THR A 47 -22.13 -7.88 -10.18
C THR A 47 -23.40 -7.05 -10.11
N GLY A 48 -23.42 -5.98 -9.31
CA GLY A 48 -24.62 -5.19 -9.01
C GLY A 48 -25.68 -5.92 -8.19
N LYS A 49 -25.38 -7.12 -7.67
CA LYS A 49 -26.31 -7.94 -6.86
C LYS A 49 -26.30 -7.51 -5.40
N LEU A 50 -26.63 -6.25 -5.18
CA LEU A 50 -26.66 -5.61 -3.86
C LEU A 50 -28.04 -5.80 -3.21
N THR A 51 -28.05 -6.07 -1.92
CA THR A 51 -29.26 -6.02 -1.09
C THR A 51 -29.55 -4.59 -0.66
N ASP A 52 -30.75 -4.32 -0.16
CA ASP A 52 -31.12 -2.98 0.35
C ASP A 52 -30.19 -2.51 1.49
N ASP A 53 -29.70 -3.44 2.32
CA ASP A 53 -28.70 -3.17 3.36
C ASP A 53 -27.34 -2.80 2.74
N ASP A 54 -26.88 -3.54 1.71
CA ASP A 54 -25.63 -3.23 1.01
C ASP A 54 -25.70 -1.83 0.34
N PHE A 55 -26.86 -1.46 -0.23
CA PHE A 55 -27.08 -0.12 -0.78
C PHE A 55 -27.02 0.99 0.27
N THR A 56 -27.57 0.73 1.45
CA THR A 56 -27.53 1.67 2.58
C THR A 56 -26.09 1.90 3.03
N LYS A 57 -25.33 0.82 3.25
CA LYS A 57 -23.90 0.88 3.62
C LYS A 57 -23.04 1.57 2.57
N LEU A 58 -23.30 1.31 1.28
CA LEU A 58 -22.60 1.98 0.19
C LEU A 58 -22.90 3.48 0.17
N SER A 59 -24.16 3.87 0.37
CA SER A 59 -24.55 5.28 0.38
C SER A 59 -23.85 6.04 1.51
N GLU A 60 -23.78 5.44 2.70
CA GLU A 60 -23.03 5.99 3.85
C GLU A 60 -21.53 6.11 3.53
N ALA A 61 -20.92 5.04 2.99
CA ALA A 61 -19.51 5.02 2.61
C ALA A 61 -19.17 6.06 1.53
N MET A 62 -20.05 6.26 0.55
CA MET A 62 -19.90 7.31 -0.47
C MET A 62 -19.89 8.70 0.16
N GLY A 63 -20.78 8.96 1.12
CA GLY A 63 -20.79 10.22 1.86
C GLY A 63 -19.49 10.45 2.64
N GLU A 64 -18.99 9.43 3.34
CA GLU A 64 -17.74 9.54 4.08
C GLU A 64 -16.52 9.75 3.18
N LEU A 65 -16.46 9.06 2.04
CA LEU A 65 -15.35 9.16 1.08
C LEU A 65 -15.39 10.47 0.28
N ALA A 66 -16.57 11.02 0.01
CA ALA A 66 -16.70 12.32 -0.64
C ALA A 66 -16.05 13.45 0.18
N GLU A 67 -16.11 13.34 1.51
CA GLU A 67 -15.49 14.26 2.47
C GLU A 67 -14.05 13.86 2.85
N ALA A 68 -13.47 12.82 2.23
CA ALA A 68 -12.12 12.37 2.53
C ALA A 68 -11.11 13.06 1.58
N PRO A 69 -10.04 13.68 2.10
CA PRO A 69 -9.05 14.37 1.27
C PRO A 69 -8.07 13.38 0.59
N ILE A 70 -8.59 12.55 -0.31
CA ILE A 70 -7.82 11.59 -1.11
C ILE A 70 -7.74 12.10 -2.55
N TYR A 71 -6.52 12.31 -3.05
CA TYR A 71 -6.26 12.80 -4.40
C TYR A 71 -5.60 11.70 -5.22
N ILE A 72 -6.32 11.12 -6.17
CA ILE A 72 -5.85 10.02 -7.01
C ILE A 72 -5.43 10.55 -8.38
N ASP A 73 -4.23 10.17 -8.80
CA ASP A 73 -3.70 10.40 -10.15
C ASP A 73 -3.36 9.03 -10.76
N ASP A 74 -4.10 8.67 -11.81
CA ASP A 74 -3.97 7.42 -12.55
C ASP A 74 -3.39 7.63 -13.96
N THR A 75 -2.63 8.71 -14.17
CA THR A 75 -2.05 9.04 -15.47
C THR A 75 -1.19 7.86 -15.98
N PRO A 76 -1.54 7.21 -17.11
CA PRO A 76 -0.77 6.08 -17.61
C PRO A 76 0.64 6.48 -18.04
N GLY A 77 1.64 5.64 -17.75
CA GLY A 77 3.03 5.89 -18.14
C GLY A 77 3.66 7.12 -17.46
N LEU A 78 3.12 7.54 -16.31
CA LEU A 78 3.61 8.70 -15.57
C LEU A 78 5.11 8.55 -15.25
N ASN A 79 5.90 9.49 -15.77
CA ASN A 79 7.32 9.52 -15.46
C ASN A 79 7.61 10.24 -14.13
N ILE A 80 8.82 10.02 -13.59
CA ILE A 80 9.19 10.55 -12.27
C ILE A 80 9.20 12.09 -12.19
N LEU A 81 9.48 12.79 -13.30
CA LEU A 81 9.51 14.25 -13.34
C LEU A 81 8.10 14.83 -13.30
N GLU A 82 7.18 14.23 -14.04
CA GLU A 82 5.75 14.56 -14.02
C GLU A 82 5.14 14.27 -12.66
N MET A 83 5.45 13.10 -12.07
CA MET A 83 5.03 12.74 -10.71
C MET A 83 5.48 13.79 -9.70
N ARG A 84 6.75 14.21 -9.73
CA ARG A 84 7.24 15.29 -8.85
C ARG A 84 6.49 16.60 -9.04
N THR A 85 6.20 16.97 -10.29
CA THR A 85 5.48 18.21 -10.60
C THR A 85 4.06 18.17 -10.04
N LYS A 86 3.35 17.06 -10.25
CA LYS A 86 2.00 16.82 -9.70
C LYS A 86 2.02 16.76 -8.17
N ALA A 87 3.00 16.09 -7.57
CA ALA A 87 3.14 15.99 -6.11
C ALA A 87 3.36 17.37 -5.45
N ARG A 88 4.21 18.22 -6.04
CA ARG A 88 4.40 19.61 -5.58
C ARG A 88 3.10 20.41 -5.69
N ARG A 89 2.39 20.29 -6.81
CA ARG A 89 1.10 20.95 -7.00
C ARG A 89 0.09 20.52 -5.94
N LEU A 90 -0.05 19.21 -5.72
CA LEU A 90 -0.91 18.66 -4.66
C LEU A 90 -0.54 19.18 -3.28
N GLN A 91 0.75 19.31 -2.97
CA GLN A 91 1.18 19.88 -1.69
C GLN A 91 0.82 21.37 -1.57
N VAL A 92 0.95 22.15 -2.64
CA VAL A 92 0.60 23.59 -2.61
C VAL A 92 -0.91 23.80 -2.55
N GLU A 93 -1.69 23.05 -3.32
CA GLU A 93 -3.14 23.22 -3.44
C GLU A 93 -3.92 22.61 -2.28
N HIS A 94 -3.43 21.49 -1.73
CA HIS A 94 -4.18 20.65 -0.79
C HIS A 94 -3.42 20.27 0.48
N ASP A 95 -2.20 20.77 0.67
CA ASP A 95 -1.36 20.49 1.84
C ASP A 95 -1.20 18.99 2.14
N VAL A 96 -0.99 18.19 1.09
CA VAL A 96 -0.79 16.74 1.20
C VAL A 96 0.31 16.38 2.19
N LYS A 97 0.00 15.45 3.10
CA LYS A 97 0.90 14.99 4.17
C LYS A 97 1.37 13.55 4.02
N LEU A 98 0.80 12.80 3.08
CA LEU A 98 1.21 11.45 2.75
C LEU A 98 1.14 11.26 1.23
N LEU A 99 2.20 10.74 0.65
CA LEU A 99 2.20 10.29 -0.74
C LEU A 99 2.29 8.77 -0.83
N ILE A 100 1.50 8.19 -1.70
CA ILE A 100 1.49 6.76 -2.00
C ILE A 100 1.77 6.58 -3.50
N VAL A 101 2.67 5.66 -3.84
CA VAL A 101 3.00 5.30 -5.23
C VAL A 101 2.83 3.80 -5.42
N ASP A 102 1.93 3.39 -6.31
CA ASP A 102 1.57 2.00 -6.59
C ASP A 102 1.72 1.66 -8.07
N TYR A 103 2.78 1.00 -8.54
CA TYR A 103 3.99 0.54 -7.83
C TYR A 103 5.24 0.89 -8.63
N LEU A 104 6.40 0.96 -7.97
CA LEU A 104 7.64 1.59 -8.44
C LEU A 104 8.10 1.16 -9.83
N GLN A 105 7.96 -0.14 -10.13
CA GLN A 105 8.42 -0.74 -11.37
C GLN A 105 7.64 -0.25 -12.61
N LEU A 106 6.45 0.33 -12.46
CA LEU A 106 5.71 0.89 -13.61
C LEU A 106 6.05 2.35 -13.89
N ALA A 107 6.79 3.03 -13.00
CA ALA A 107 7.23 4.39 -13.26
C ALA A 107 8.26 4.40 -14.40
N ASP A 108 7.99 5.18 -15.44
CA ASP A 108 8.95 5.39 -16.52
C ASP A 108 10.07 6.31 -16.01
N SER A 109 11.32 5.88 -16.17
CA SER A 109 12.49 6.72 -15.89
C SER A 109 12.70 7.84 -16.91
N GLY A 110 11.92 7.87 -17.99
CA GLY A 110 11.97 8.88 -19.05
C GLY A 110 13.11 8.68 -20.05
N ARG A 111 13.86 7.58 -19.95
CA ARG A 111 14.89 7.14 -20.92
C ARG A 111 14.87 5.61 -21.01
N LYS A 112 15.07 5.06 -22.21
CA LYS A 112 15.36 3.62 -22.35
C LYS A 112 16.74 3.34 -21.74
N TYR A 113 16.77 2.67 -20.60
CA TYR A 113 17.98 2.08 -20.05
C TYR A 113 18.10 0.63 -20.50
N ASP A 114 19.30 0.21 -20.89
CA ASP A 114 19.58 -1.21 -21.17
C ASP A 114 19.55 -2.08 -19.89
N ASN A 115 19.60 -1.44 -18.71
CA ASN A 115 19.66 -2.12 -17.42
C ASN A 115 18.55 -1.65 -16.46
N ARG A 116 17.58 -2.52 -16.23
CA ARG A 116 16.46 -2.34 -15.30
C ARG A 116 16.89 -2.00 -13.87
N VAL A 117 18.02 -2.54 -13.40
CA VAL A 117 18.54 -2.28 -12.05
C VAL A 117 18.93 -0.81 -11.89
N GLN A 118 19.50 -0.20 -12.95
CA GLN A 118 19.85 1.23 -12.92
C GLN A 118 18.60 2.11 -12.91
N GLU A 119 17.59 1.76 -13.71
CA GLU A 119 16.31 2.46 -13.75
C GLU A 119 15.64 2.47 -12.37
N VAL A 120 15.52 1.31 -11.72
CA VAL A 120 14.91 1.23 -10.38
C VAL A 120 15.72 2.03 -9.35
N SER A 121 17.05 2.04 -9.47
CA SER A 121 17.91 2.84 -8.61
C SER A 121 17.67 4.35 -8.76
N ILE A 122 17.46 4.82 -10.00
CA ILE A 122 17.12 6.22 -10.26
C ILE A 122 15.75 6.57 -9.68
N ILE A 123 14.75 5.70 -9.87
CA ILE A 123 13.39 5.89 -9.35
C ILE A 123 13.41 5.97 -7.82
N SER A 124 14.04 4.99 -7.16
CA SER A 124 14.17 4.94 -5.70
C SER A 124 14.80 6.21 -5.13
N GLN A 125 15.96 6.61 -5.67
CA GLN A 125 16.66 7.81 -5.22
C GLN A 125 15.83 9.09 -5.48
N SER A 126 15.10 9.14 -6.59
CA SER A 126 14.25 10.29 -6.95
C SER A 126 13.06 10.43 -6.00
N LEU A 127 12.44 9.32 -5.60
CA LEU A 127 11.36 9.32 -4.61
C LEU A 127 11.86 9.66 -3.21
N LYS A 128 13.04 9.18 -2.83
CA LYS A 128 13.68 9.60 -1.58
C LYS A 128 13.92 11.11 -1.56
N ASN A 129 14.38 11.66 -2.67
CA ASN A 129 14.59 13.11 -2.80
C ASN A 129 13.25 13.86 -2.77
N LEU A 130 12.20 13.35 -3.43
CA LEU A 130 10.86 13.93 -3.40
C LEU A 130 10.30 13.99 -1.97
N ALA A 131 10.38 12.88 -1.23
CA ALA A 131 9.92 12.81 0.16
C ALA A 131 10.65 13.84 1.06
N ARG A 132 11.97 14.00 0.87
CA ARG A 132 12.77 14.99 1.61
C ARG A 132 12.45 16.42 1.22
N GLU A 133 12.21 16.65 -0.07
CA GLU A 133 11.89 17.97 -0.61
C GLU A 133 10.53 18.45 -0.08
N LEU A 134 9.51 17.60 -0.18
CA LEU A 134 8.15 17.89 0.30
C LEU A 134 8.03 17.73 1.82
N ARG A 135 9.04 17.17 2.49
CA ARG A 135 9.08 16.91 3.95
C ARG A 135 7.87 16.12 4.45
N LEU A 136 7.49 15.09 3.70
CA LEU A 136 6.36 14.21 4.03
C LEU A 136 6.75 12.73 3.88
N PRO A 137 6.07 11.81 4.59
CA PRO A 137 6.19 10.38 4.35
C PRO A 137 5.74 10.02 2.93
N LEU A 138 6.57 9.22 2.25
CA LEU A 138 6.25 8.62 0.96
C LEU A 138 6.27 7.11 1.10
N LEU A 139 5.14 6.47 0.83
CA LEU A 139 4.98 5.03 0.79
C LEU A 139 5.00 4.55 -0.66
N ALA A 140 5.90 3.63 -0.99
CA ALA A 140 5.99 3.08 -2.32
C ALA A 140 5.88 1.55 -2.29
N CYS A 141 5.06 1.00 -3.19
CA CYS A 141 4.97 -0.45 -3.40
C CYS A 141 6.10 -0.92 -4.31
N SER A 142 6.72 -2.05 -3.95
CA SER A 142 7.70 -2.72 -4.79
C SER A 142 7.33 -4.20 -4.89
N GLN A 143 7.42 -4.74 -6.11
CA GLN A 143 7.33 -6.19 -6.31
C GLN A 143 8.64 -6.88 -5.88
N LEU A 144 8.51 -8.09 -5.34
CA LEU A 144 9.64 -8.94 -4.97
C LEU A 144 10.09 -9.79 -6.14
N SER A 145 11.36 -10.21 -6.12
CA SER A 145 11.85 -11.24 -7.03
C SER A 145 11.16 -12.58 -6.76
N ARG A 146 10.90 -13.36 -7.83
CA ARG A 146 10.39 -14.74 -7.72
C ARG A 146 11.34 -15.69 -6.97
N ALA A 147 12.59 -15.28 -6.71
CA ALA A 147 13.55 -16.05 -5.92
C ALA A 147 13.04 -16.38 -4.50
N VAL A 148 12.11 -15.59 -3.95
CA VAL A 148 11.46 -15.89 -2.66
C VAL A 148 10.71 -17.23 -2.68
N GLU A 149 10.17 -17.63 -3.85
CA GLU A 149 9.33 -18.84 -3.98
C GLU A 149 10.16 -20.13 -4.06
N SER A 150 11.43 -20.04 -4.43
CA SER A 150 12.33 -21.19 -4.53
C SER A 150 13.03 -21.54 -3.23
N ARG A 151 12.92 -20.70 -2.20
CA ARG A 151 13.42 -20.99 -0.86
C ARG A 151 12.48 -21.93 -0.12
N GLY A 152 13.04 -22.74 0.76
CA GLY A 152 12.26 -23.59 1.67
C GLY A 152 11.46 -22.81 2.72
N THR A 153 11.67 -21.50 2.85
CA THR A 153 10.80 -20.61 3.62
C THR A 153 10.38 -19.42 2.75
N ARG A 154 9.07 -19.17 2.66
CA ARG A 154 8.48 -18.05 1.90
C ARG A 154 8.44 -16.73 2.67
N VAL A 155 9.27 -16.58 3.71
CA VAL A 155 9.38 -15.31 4.44
C VAL A 155 10.25 -14.36 3.62
N PRO A 156 9.75 -13.17 3.22
CA PRO A 156 10.54 -12.22 2.45
C PRO A 156 11.66 -11.58 3.27
N GLU A 157 12.77 -11.33 2.60
CA GLU A 157 14.00 -10.74 3.13
C GLU A 157 14.42 -9.54 2.27
N LEU A 158 15.29 -8.69 2.80
CA LEU A 158 15.80 -7.53 2.07
C LEU A 158 16.50 -7.93 0.76
N SER A 159 17.17 -9.09 0.77
CA SER A 159 17.80 -9.68 -0.41
C SER A 159 16.82 -9.99 -1.54
N ASP A 160 15.52 -10.14 -1.28
CA ASP A 160 14.49 -10.40 -2.31
C ASP A 160 14.11 -9.15 -3.10
N LEU A 161 14.54 -7.98 -2.65
CA LEU A 161 14.54 -6.75 -3.44
C LEU A 161 15.68 -6.77 -4.49
N ARG A 162 16.31 -7.92 -4.78
CA ARG A 162 17.60 -8.09 -5.49
C ARG A 162 17.79 -7.28 -6.77
N GLU A 163 16.75 -7.05 -7.57
CA GLU A 163 16.82 -6.20 -8.77
C GLU A 163 16.85 -4.69 -8.45
N SER A 164 16.86 -4.37 -7.15
CA SER A 164 16.57 -3.09 -6.53
C SER A 164 17.31 -2.91 -5.20
N GLY A 165 18.56 -3.38 -5.08
CA GLY A 165 19.36 -3.18 -3.86
C GLY A 165 19.50 -1.71 -3.43
N SER A 166 19.30 -0.78 -4.37
CA SER A 166 19.14 0.65 -4.13
C SER A 166 17.90 0.99 -3.29
N ILE A 167 16.76 0.32 -3.50
CA ILE A 167 15.56 0.49 -2.67
C ILE A 167 15.87 0.16 -1.21
N GLU A 168 16.57 -0.97 -0.98
CA GLU A 168 16.99 -1.33 0.38
C GLU A 168 17.83 -0.21 0.97
N GLN A 169 18.81 0.34 0.25
CA GLN A 169 19.69 1.39 0.77
C GLN A 169 18.95 2.71 1.03
N ASP A 170 18.12 3.15 0.09
CA ASP A 170 17.45 4.45 0.09
C ASP A 170 16.31 4.53 1.11
N ALA A 171 15.58 3.42 1.29
CA ALA A 171 14.42 3.37 2.18
C ALA A 171 14.80 3.61 3.65
N ASP A 172 13.95 4.35 4.37
CA ASP A 172 14.09 4.49 5.82
C ASP A 172 13.47 3.31 6.56
N VAL A 173 12.38 2.77 6.02
CA VAL A 173 11.64 1.62 6.54
C VAL A 173 11.31 0.69 5.38
N VAL A 174 11.48 -0.61 5.58
CA VAL A 174 11.05 -1.65 4.63
C VAL A 174 10.12 -2.60 5.35
N MET A 175 8.92 -2.77 4.79
CA MET A 175 7.91 -3.68 5.31
C MET A 175 7.56 -4.73 4.25
N PHE A 176 7.48 -5.99 4.66
CA PHE A 176 7.03 -7.09 3.81
C PHE A 176 5.68 -7.61 4.29
N LEU A 177 4.78 -7.83 3.34
CA LEU A 177 3.56 -8.60 3.57
C LEU A 177 3.81 -10.04 3.14
N TYR A 178 3.54 -10.98 4.02
CA TYR A 178 3.61 -12.40 3.69
C TYR A 178 2.60 -13.21 4.48
N ARG A 179 2.38 -14.44 4.03
CA ARG A 179 1.53 -15.42 4.71
C ARG A 179 2.43 -16.57 5.13
N GLU A 180 2.24 -17.04 6.35
CA GLU A 180 2.97 -18.22 6.81
C GLU A 180 2.57 -19.44 5.99
N GLU A 181 3.50 -20.37 5.85
CA GLU A 181 3.22 -21.65 5.22
C GLU A 181 2.31 -22.48 6.13
N GLY A 182 1.26 -23.03 5.54
CA GLY A 182 0.25 -23.80 6.26
C GLY A 182 -0.84 -24.27 5.32
N ASP A 183 -1.83 -24.97 5.86
CA ASP A 183 -2.99 -25.40 5.09
C ASP A 183 -3.86 -24.20 4.73
N GLN A 184 -3.67 -23.68 3.53
CA GLN A 184 -4.42 -22.53 3.02
C GLN A 184 -5.91 -22.83 2.85
N THR A 185 -6.31 -24.10 2.77
CA THR A 185 -7.72 -24.48 2.66
C THR A 185 -8.50 -24.17 3.95
N ALA A 186 -7.80 -24.06 5.09
CA ALA A 186 -8.38 -23.74 6.38
C ALA A 186 -8.61 -22.24 6.61
N TRP A 187 -8.07 -21.35 5.77
CA TRP A 187 -8.17 -19.90 5.98
C TRP A 187 -9.59 -19.34 5.75
N GLY A 188 -10.40 -20.01 4.92
CA GLY A 188 -11.72 -19.50 4.56
C GLY A 188 -11.65 -18.07 4.00
N GLU A 189 -12.51 -17.18 4.51
CA GLU A 189 -12.52 -15.75 4.13
C GLU A 189 -11.48 -14.91 4.90
N GLN A 190 -10.97 -15.42 6.02
CA GLN A 190 -10.06 -14.71 6.93
C GLN A 190 -8.64 -15.20 6.73
N ILE A 191 -7.86 -14.48 5.92
CA ILE A 191 -6.53 -14.91 5.53
C ILE A 191 -5.49 -14.35 6.51
N PRO A 192 -4.84 -15.19 7.35
CA PRO A 192 -3.77 -14.73 8.23
C PRO A 192 -2.63 -14.16 7.40
N THR A 193 -2.22 -12.94 7.74
CA THR A 193 -1.17 -12.21 7.03
C THR A 193 -0.26 -11.52 8.04
N LYS A 194 1.05 -11.57 7.81
CA LYS A 194 2.04 -10.88 8.62
C LYS A 194 2.59 -9.67 7.89
N LEU A 195 2.76 -8.57 8.62
CA LEU A 195 3.50 -7.40 8.19
C LEU A 195 4.84 -7.38 8.94
N ARG A 196 5.92 -7.72 8.25
CA ARG A 196 7.28 -7.76 8.80
C ARG A 196 8.01 -6.45 8.53
N ILE A 197 8.42 -5.75 9.57
CA ILE A 197 9.31 -4.60 9.52
C ILE A 197 10.74 -5.14 9.42
N ALA A 198 11.25 -5.30 8.19
CA ALA A 198 12.56 -5.89 7.92
C ALA A 198 13.70 -4.86 7.98
N LYS A 199 13.38 -3.57 7.81
CA LYS A 199 14.32 -2.46 8.01
C LYS A 199 13.59 -1.32 8.70
N HIS A 200 14.25 -0.71 9.68
CA HIS A 200 13.80 0.53 10.29
C HIS A 200 15.03 1.35 10.75
N ARG A 201 15.31 2.50 10.12
CA ARG A 201 16.50 3.30 10.45
C ARG A 201 16.50 3.84 11.89
N ASN A 202 15.32 4.19 12.41
CA ASN A 202 15.16 4.90 13.69
C ASN A 202 14.32 4.15 14.74
N GLY A 203 14.29 2.82 14.73
CA GLY A 203 13.30 2.08 15.51
C GLY A 203 13.46 0.55 15.41
N PRO A 204 12.66 -0.20 16.17
CA PRO A 204 12.80 -1.65 16.25
C PRO A 204 12.31 -2.32 14.96
N LEU A 205 12.90 -3.49 14.70
CA LEU A 205 12.32 -4.47 13.78
C LEU A 205 11.23 -5.24 14.51
N GLY A 206 10.33 -5.87 13.77
CA GLY A 206 9.25 -6.65 14.35
C GLY A 206 8.26 -7.15 13.32
N GLU A 207 7.25 -7.84 13.81
CA GLU A 207 6.16 -8.36 13.00
C GLU A 207 4.83 -7.97 13.63
N VAL A 208 3.85 -7.70 12.76
CA VAL A 208 2.48 -7.41 13.15
C VAL A 208 1.58 -8.44 12.49
N ASP A 209 0.77 -9.11 13.30
CA ASP A 209 -0.23 -10.05 12.82
C ASP A 209 -1.49 -9.33 12.38
N LEU A 210 -1.95 -9.68 11.18
CA LEU A 210 -3.11 -9.10 10.52
C LEU A 210 -4.00 -10.21 9.98
N ILE A 211 -5.29 -9.91 9.80
CA ILE A 211 -6.22 -10.72 9.03
C ILE A 211 -6.58 -9.95 7.77
N PHE A 212 -6.40 -10.56 6.60
CA PHE A 212 -6.88 -10.02 5.34
C PHE A 212 -8.22 -10.68 4.96
N ARG A 213 -9.26 -9.88 4.81
CA ARG A 213 -10.54 -10.27 4.24
C ARG A 213 -10.54 -9.93 2.75
N GLY A 214 -10.37 -10.94 1.90
CA GLY A 214 -10.31 -10.77 0.45
C GLY A 214 -11.62 -10.26 -0.15
N ASP A 215 -12.74 -10.73 0.38
CA ASP A 215 -14.10 -10.32 0.03
C ASP A 215 -14.42 -8.87 0.41
N ARG A 216 -13.68 -8.29 1.37
CA ARG A 216 -13.81 -6.88 1.80
C ARG A 216 -12.64 -5.99 1.36
N ILE A 217 -11.60 -6.58 0.76
CA ILE A 217 -10.35 -5.88 0.38
C ILE A 217 -9.78 -5.10 1.58
N ARG A 218 -9.86 -5.70 2.77
CA ARG A 218 -9.55 -5.02 4.04
C ARG A 218 -8.65 -5.84 4.94
N PHE A 219 -7.67 -5.16 5.53
CA PHE A 219 -6.83 -5.70 6.60
C PHE A 219 -7.39 -5.31 7.97
N TYR A 220 -7.33 -6.25 8.91
CA TYR A 220 -7.76 -6.12 10.29
C TYR A 220 -6.59 -6.43 11.22
N GLY A 221 -6.47 -5.69 12.32
CA GLY A 221 -5.50 -6.00 13.37
C GLY A 221 -5.92 -7.22 14.18
N VAL A 222 -4.95 -8.01 14.63
CA VAL A 222 -5.19 -9.10 15.60
C VAL A 222 -4.91 -8.57 17.00
N GLU A 223 -5.91 -8.62 17.89
CA GLU A 223 -5.67 -8.37 19.31
C GLU A 223 -5.06 -9.62 19.95
N HIS A 224 -3.78 -9.54 20.31
CA HIS A 224 -3.18 -10.52 21.19
C HIS A 224 -3.50 -10.15 22.64
N LYS A 225 -4.20 -11.04 23.37
CA LYS A 225 -4.26 -10.94 24.83
C LYS A 225 -2.82 -10.95 25.33
N ARG A 226 -2.34 -9.84 25.88
CA ARG A 226 -1.05 -9.80 26.58
C ARG A 226 -1.12 -10.85 27.69
N GLU A 227 -0.40 -11.96 27.54
CA GLU A 227 -0.12 -12.82 28.68
C GLU A 227 0.66 -11.98 29.69
N GLU A 228 0.06 -11.73 30.84
CA GLU A 228 0.71 -11.06 31.96
C GLU A 228 1.98 -11.83 32.27
N ALA A 229 3.12 -11.19 32.00
CA ALA A 229 4.43 -11.72 32.35
C ALA A 229 4.40 -12.02 33.85
N THR A 230 4.35 -13.30 34.20
CA THR A 230 4.36 -13.73 35.58
C THR A 230 5.74 -13.40 36.12
N ALA A 231 5.84 -12.30 36.85
CA ALA A 231 7.06 -11.93 37.54
C ALA A 231 7.42 -13.05 38.52
N LYS A 232 8.59 -13.65 38.31
CA LYS A 232 9.29 -14.46 39.32
C LYS A 232 10.52 -13.71 39.77
#